data_AF-A0A5J6V6Q1-F1
#
_entry.id   AF-A0A5J6V6Q1-F1
#
_cell.length_a   1.000
_cell.length_b   1.000
_cell.length_c   1.000
_cell.angle_alpha   90.00
_cell.angle_beta   90.00
_cell.angle_gamma   90.00
#
_symmetry.space_group_name_H-M   'P 1'
#
loop_
_entity.id
_entity.type
_entity.pdbx_description
1 polymer ?
#
loop_
_entity_poly.entity_id
_entity_poly.type
_entity_poly.pdbx_seq_one_letter_code
_entity_poly.pdbx_strand_id
1 'polypeptide(L)'
;MSLRRIRIQELGVIEDAELDLADGLNVITGETGAGKTMVVSGLGLLLGERADTGLVRSGSRRAVVEGEVEVAPDHPASRRVAEAGGDVEDGLVLVRTVAAEGRSRASLGGRSAPVSVLAEVGQHLVAVHGQADQWRLRDADQHRILVDAAGGQELQEALARYRDAWERWQQERSRLLRLTSSAAQRSVRVSVLRAGLEEIQAVDPHEGEEDELRTESERLSHSEELRNAAQHSHDVLAGAELEDPDRPSVAALLSSALAVLGPAGEHDPELAQLRERAQELSYLTSDLASDLAGYAATIDIDPARLEAVHARRAELIGLLRRYGPGTREVLTFAREAAEELERIDVSDVALGQLQEEVERLRQQTGRLGAELTEVRQALAEHIGAAVTEELAHLAMGSARVSVAVEQRLGKQEPTAAHGPAGVPATKGSTVSAGGATPTPPTDPRRRSPCPLARRRSLRRTGWTRSRSGWPPTPGQRLGRSPARPPGASCPGSCWPWSWSAAWGLAAAACPPTSSMRSTQVSAALRPSTWVRGSPGWLSTPRWSW
;
A
#
# COMPACT_ATOMS: atom_id res chain seq x y z
N MET A 1 -50.49 -5.98 -6.48
CA MET A 1 -49.81 -6.71 -5.41
C MET A 1 -50.66 -6.53 -4.18
N SER A 2 -51.21 -7.61 -3.65
CA SER A 2 -52.15 -7.58 -2.53
C SER A 2 -52.03 -8.87 -1.72
N LEU A 3 -52.18 -8.76 -0.40
CA LEU A 3 -52.40 -9.92 0.47
C LEU A 3 -53.86 -10.36 0.23
N ARG A 4 -54.07 -11.52 -0.39
CA ARG A 4 -55.40 -12.04 -0.76
C ARG A 4 -56.08 -12.75 0.42
N ARG A 5 -55.31 -13.50 1.21
CA ARG A 5 -55.80 -14.26 2.36
C ARG A 5 -54.81 -14.20 3.52
N ILE A 6 -55.32 -14.17 4.74
CA ILE A 6 -54.57 -14.53 5.95
C ILE A 6 -55.38 -15.52 6.78
N ARG A 7 -54.73 -16.61 7.24
CA ARG A 7 -55.28 -17.58 8.19
C ARG A 7 -54.46 -17.56 9.48
N ILE A 8 -55.15 -17.57 10.61
CA ILE A 8 -54.58 -17.48 11.95
C ILE A 8 -55.14 -18.62 12.80
N GLN A 9 -54.25 -19.50 13.26
CA GLN A 9 -54.57 -20.62 14.14
C GLN A 9 -53.86 -20.49 15.48
N GLU A 10 -54.61 -20.78 16.55
CA GLU A 10 -54.10 -20.96 17.92
C GLU A 10 -53.35 -19.72 18.48
N LEU A 11 -53.76 -18.51 18.07
CA LEU A 11 -53.13 -17.23 18.43
C LEU A 11 -54.01 -16.43 19.39
N GLY A 12 -53.66 -16.46 20.68
CA GLY A 12 -54.33 -15.73 21.75
C GLY A 12 -55.80 -16.14 21.88
N VAL A 13 -56.71 -15.20 21.57
CA VAL A 13 -58.16 -15.48 21.58
C VAL A 13 -58.67 -16.23 20.35
N ILE A 14 -57.88 -16.28 19.27
CA ILE A 14 -58.23 -16.98 18.02
C ILE A 14 -57.90 -18.47 18.14
N GLU A 15 -58.84 -19.32 17.70
CA GLU A 15 -58.67 -20.78 17.61
C GLU A 15 -58.34 -21.19 16.17
N ASP A 16 -59.24 -20.88 15.24
CA ASP A 16 -58.96 -20.79 13.80
C ASP A 16 -59.75 -19.57 13.26
N ALA A 17 -59.15 -18.80 12.37
CA ALA A 17 -59.80 -17.69 11.67
C ALA A 17 -59.14 -17.51 10.30
N GLU A 18 -59.97 -17.45 9.26
CA GLU A 18 -59.55 -17.22 7.88
C GLU A 18 -60.19 -15.91 7.40
N LEU A 19 -59.38 -15.01 6.83
CA LEU A 19 -59.79 -13.71 6.32
C LEU A 19 -59.33 -13.58 4.88
N ASP A 20 -60.26 -13.71 3.95
CA ASP A 20 -60.09 -13.19 2.58
C ASP A 20 -60.13 -11.66 2.63
N LEU A 21 -59.20 -11.00 1.94
CA LEU A 21 -59.06 -9.55 1.88
C LEU A 21 -59.34 -9.06 0.45
N ALA A 22 -60.09 -7.98 0.33
CA ALA A 22 -60.37 -7.33 -0.95
C ALA A 22 -59.26 -6.34 -1.33
N ASP A 23 -59.15 -5.97 -2.60
CA ASP A 23 -58.32 -4.83 -3.00
C ASP A 23 -58.88 -3.51 -2.44
N GLY A 24 -57.99 -2.64 -1.95
CA GLY A 24 -58.36 -1.35 -1.37
C GLY A 24 -58.59 -1.38 0.14
N LEU A 25 -59.65 -0.73 0.62
CA LEU A 25 -59.87 -0.44 2.04
C LEU A 25 -60.60 -1.57 2.77
N ASN A 26 -59.85 -2.38 3.53
CA ASN A 26 -60.39 -3.41 4.42
C ASN A 26 -60.56 -2.83 5.84
N VAL A 27 -61.79 -2.79 6.36
CA VAL A 27 -62.12 -2.19 7.67
C VAL A 27 -62.47 -3.25 8.71
N ILE A 28 -61.55 -3.50 9.64
CA ILE A 28 -61.76 -4.47 10.73
C ILE A 28 -62.35 -3.76 11.97
N THR A 29 -63.58 -4.16 12.32
CA THR A 29 -64.35 -3.72 13.50
C THR A 29 -64.74 -4.91 14.38
N GLY A 30 -65.00 -4.68 15.67
CA GLY A 30 -65.50 -5.71 16.59
C GLY A 30 -65.82 -5.15 17.97
N GLU A 31 -66.57 -5.91 18.77
CA GLU A 31 -67.04 -5.52 20.11
C GLU A 31 -65.91 -5.44 21.15
N THR A 32 -64.86 -6.26 21.01
CA THR A 32 -63.67 -6.23 21.89
C THR A 32 -62.39 -5.99 21.10
N GLY A 33 -61.47 -5.20 21.67
CA GLY A 33 -60.19 -4.89 21.04
C GLY A 33 -59.27 -6.11 20.86
N ALA A 34 -59.49 -7.20 21.59
CA ALA A 34 -58.64 -8.39 21.58
C ALA A 34 -58.54 -9.04 20.19
N GLY A 35 -59.68 -9.25 19.52
CA GLY A 35 -59.71 -9.89 18.19
C GLY A 35 -58.95 -9.07 17.14
N LYS A 36 -59.21 -7.76 17.07
CA LYS A 36 -58.49 -6.85 16.16
C LYS A 36 -56.99 -6.82 16.43
N THR A 37 -56.58 -6.80 17.71
CA THR A 37 -55.16 -6.86 18.07
C THR A 37 -54.52 -8.18 17.64
N MET A 38 -55.18 -9.32 17.81
CA MET A 38 -54.63 -10.61 17.36
C MET A 38 -54.50 -10.73 15.83
N VAL A 39 -55.39 -10.11 15.04
CA VAL A 39 -55.21 -10.06 13.58
C VAL A 39 -54.00 -9.18 13.20
N VAL A 40 -53.81 -8.04 13.86
CA VAL A 40 -52.62 -7.18 13.64
C VAL A 40 -51.33 -7.89 14.09
N SER A 41 -51.33 -8.57 15.24
CA SER A 41 -50.20 -9.40 15.68
C SER A 41 -49.94 -10.58 14.74
N GLY A 42 -50.98 -11.17 14.16
CA GLY A 42 -50.86 -12.20 13.12
C GLY A 42 -50.15 -11.68 11.88
N LEU A 43 -50.56 -10.51 11.37
CA LEU A 43 -49.89 -9.82 10.26
C LEU A 43 -48.42 -9.51 10.59
N GLY A 44 -48.12 -8.99 11.78
CA GLY A 44 -46.73 -8.76 12.22
C GLY A 44 -45.89 -10.05 12.24
N LEU A 45 -46.43 -11.13 12.81
CA LEU A 45 -45.79 -12.44 12.82
C LEU A 45 -45.50 -12.98 11.41
N LEU A 46 -46.46 -12.82 10.48
CA LEU A 46 -46.36 -13.21 9.08
C LEU A 46 -45.27 -12.41 8.34
N LEU A 47 -45.06 -11.15 8.73
CA LEU A 47 -44.04 -10.25 8.18
C LEU A 47 -42.68 -10.37 8.88
N GLY A 48 -42.48 -11.40 9.68
CA GLY A 48 -41.20 -11.71 10.32
C GLY A 48 -40.92 -11.02 11.65
N GLU A 49 -41.90 -10.32 12.24
CA GLU A 49 -41.73 -9.71 13.57
C GLU A 49 -41.37 -10.75 14.66
N ARG A 50 -40.81 -10.25 15.76
CA ARG A 50 -40.36 -11.08 16.88
C ARG A 50 -41.54 -11.78 17.53
N ALA A 51 -41.54 -13.12 17.46
CA ALA A 51 -42.57 -13.93 18.09
C ALA A 51 -42.52 -13.83 19.63
N ASP A 52 -43.68 -13.61 20.23
CA ASP A 52 -43.93 -13.79 21.66
C ASP A 52 -44.67 -15.12 21.87
N THR A 53 -44.12 -15.99 22.74
CA THR A 53 -44.74 -17.27 23.09
C THR A 53 -45.98 -17.10 23.96
N GLY A 54 -46.13 -15.98 24.67
CA GLY A 54 -47.33 -15.64 25.44
C GLY A 54 -48.58 -15.42 24.57
N LEU A 55 -48.41 -15.31 23.24
CA LEU A 55 -49.51 -15.23 22.28
C LEU A 55 -49.97 -16.60 21.74
N VAL A 56 -49.33 -17.72 22.11
CA VAL A 56 -49.85 -19.06 21.78
C VAL A 56 -51.04 -19.37 22.69
N ARG A 57 -52.18 -19.80 22.13
CA ARG A 57 -53.42 -20.10 22.88
C ARG A 57 -53.16 -21.12 24.00
N SER A 58 -53.70 -20.86 25.18
CA SER A 58 -53.52 -21.70 26.37
C SER A 58 -54.05 -23.12 26.14
N GLY A 59 -53.15 -24.11 26.21
CA GLY A 59 -53.43 -25.53 25.93
C GLY A 59 -52.91 -26.01 24.58
N SER A 60 -52.60 -25.08 23.67
CA SER A 60 -52.20 -25.37 22.29
C SER A 60 -50.68 -25.44 22.15
N ARG A 61 -50.18 -26.39 21.34
CA ARG A 61 -48.73 -26.66 21.21
C ARG A 61 -47.99 -25.63 20.35
N ARG A 62 -48.70 -24.96 19.44
CA ARG A 62 -48.15 -23.97 18.50
C ARG A 62 -49.25 -23.06 17.99
N ALA A 63 -48.91 -21.80 17.72
CA ALA A 63 -49.66 -20.92 16.83
C ALA A 63 -49.14 -21.07 15.38
N VAL A 64 -50.02 -20.89 14.40
CA VAL A 64 -49.68 -20.83 12.98
C VAL A 64 -50.34 -19.60 12.37
N VAL A 65 -49.58 -18.84 11.57
CA VAL A 65 -50.13 -17.80 10.69
C VAL A 65 -49.68 -18.11 9.27
N GLU A 66 -50.61 -18.10 8.34
CA GLU A 66 -50.40 -18.35 6.91
C GLU A 66 -51.01 -17.21 6.11
N GLY A 67 -50.41 -16.85 4.98
CA GLY A 67 -50.96 -15.81 4.12
C GLY A 67 -50.54 -15.95 2.67
N GLU A 68 -51.48 -15.66 1.78
CA GLU A 68 -51.35 -15.74 0.32
C GLU A 68 -51.18 -14.34 -0.24
N VAL A 69 -50.03 -14.04 -0.84
CA VAL A 69 -49.73 -12.73 -1.41
C VAL A 69 -49.61 -12.84 -2.93
N GLU A 70 -50.40 -12.04 -3.64
CA GLU A 70 -50.24 -11.86 -5.09
C GLU A 70 -49.11 -10.86 -5.35
N VAL A 71 -48.04 -11.32 -5.97
CA VAL A 71 -46.80 -10.56 -6.21
C VAL A 71 -46.31 -10.85 -7.63
N ALA A 72 -45.88 -9.81 -8.36
CA ALA A 72 -45.30 -9.99 -9.69
C ALA A 72 -43.97 -10.77 -9.61
N PRO A 73 -43.62 -11.65 -10.57
CA PRO A 73 -42.39 -12.46 -10.52
C PRO A 73 -41.10 -11.64 -10.45
N ASP A 74 -41.10 -10.45 -11.03
CA ASP A 74 -39.99 -9.51 -11.09
C ASP A 74 -39.88 -8.58 -9.86
N HIS A 75 -40.81 -8.65 -8.91
CA HIS A 75 -40.81 -7.85 -7.68
C HIS A 75 -39.65 -8.23 -6.72
N PRO A 76 -39.07 -7.31 -5.93
CA PRO A 76 -37.98 -7.62 -5.01
C PRO A 76 -38.27 -8.75 -4.02
N ALA A 77 -39.50 -8.83 -3.51
CA ALA A 77 -39.93 -9.94 -2.64
C ALA A 77 -39.82 -11.31 -3.33
N SER A 78 -40.33 -11.42 -4.56
CA SER A 78 -40.31 -12.65 -5.37
C SER A 78 -38.88 -13.11 -5.66
N ARG A 79 -37.99 -12.18 -6.04
CA ARG A 79 -36.55 -12.44 -6.22
C ARG A 79 -35.91 -12.96 -4.92
N ARG A 80 -36.19 -12.30 -3.78
CA ARG A 80 -35.64 -12.67 -2.47
C ARG A 80 -36.11 -14.06 -2.00
N VAL A 81 -37.34 -14.45 -2.33
CA VAL A 81 -37.86 -15.80 -2.09
C VAL A 81 -37.19 -16.83 -2.99
N ALA A 82 -37.02 -16.55 -4.28
CA ALA A 82 -36.32 -17.42 -5.22
C ALA A 82 -34.84 -17.63 -4.84
N GLU A 83 -34.14 -16.58 -4.38
CA GLU A 83 -32.79 -16.66 -3.79
C GLU A 83 -32.73 -17.56 -2.54
N ALA A 84 -33.79 -17.56 -1.73
CA ALA A 84 -33.94 -18.48 -0.59
C ALA A 84 -34.40 -19.89 -1.02
N GLY A 85 -34.60 -20.11 -2.33
CA GLY A 85 -35.07 -21.36 -2.91
C GLY A 85 -36.55 -21.65 -2.71
N GLY A 86 -37.37 -20.66 -2.37
CA GLY A 86 -38.84 -20.78 -2.37
C GLY A 86 -39.45 -20.60 -3.76
N ASP A 87 -40.66 -21.13 -3.93
CA ASP A 87 -41.47 -21.00 -5.15
C ASP A 87 -42.32 -19.72 -5.14
N VAL A 88 -42.67 -19.21 -6.32
CA VAL A 88 -43.52 -18.02 -6.51
C VAL A 88 -44.40 -18.11 -7.77
N GLU A 89 -44.43 -19.24 -8.51
CA GLU A 89 -45.09 -19.30 -9.83
C GLU A 89 -46.61 -19.06 -9.78
N ASP A 90 -47.32 -19.68 -8.82
CA ASP A 90 -48.77 -19.48 -8.58
C ASP A 90 -49.07 -18.41 -7.49
N GLY A 91 -48.07 -17.58 -7.13
CA GLY A 91 -48.15 -16.60 -6.05
C GLY A 91 -47.39 -16.99 -4.79
N LEU A 92 -47.28 -16.05 -3.84
CA LEU A 92 -46.38 -16.19 -2.69
C LEU A 92 -47.12 -16.60 -1.42
N VAL A 93 -46.99 -17.88 -1.04
CA VAL A 93 -47.43 -18.38 0.27
C VAL A 93 -46.35 -18.13 1.32
N LEU A 94 -46.72 -17.42 2.40
CA LEU A 94 -45.91 -17.16 3.58
C LEU A 94 -46.48 -17.94 4.77
N VAL A 95 -45.65 -18.67 5.52
CA VAL A 95 -46.10 -19.40 6.72
C VAL A 95 -45.17 -19.15 7.90
N ARG A 96 -45.76 -18.80 9.05
CA ARG A 96 -45.10 -18.58 10.32
C ARG A 96 -45.63 -19.56 11.35
N THR A 97 -44.76 -20.34 11.98
CA THR A 97 -45.12 -21.18 13.13
C THR A 97 -44.40 -20.69 14.38
N VAL A 98 -45.10 -20.66 15.52
CA VAL A 98 -44.55 -20.34 16.84
C VAL A 98 -44.95 -21.45 17.80
N ALA A 99 -44.02 -22.30 18.21
CA ALA A 99 -44.28 -23.32 19.23
C ALA A 99 -44.33 -22.69 20.63
N ALA A 100 -45.14 -23.27 21.52
CA ALA A 100 -45.24 -22.83 22.91
C ALA A 100 -43.88 -22.88 23.65
N GLU A 101 -42.99 -23.80 23.26
CA GLU A 101 -41.63 -23.92 23.82
C GLU A 101 -40.59 -22.97 23.17
N GLY A 102 -41.01 -21.87 22.54
CA GLY A 102 -40.11 -20.81 22.03
C GLY A 102 -39.43 -21.06 20.70
N ARG A 103 -39.64 -22.24 20.07
CA ARG A 103 -39.13 -22.52 18.72
C ARG A 103 -40.07 -21.93 17.67
N SER A 104 -39.59 -20.95 16.91
CA SER A 104 -40.32 -20.41 15.75
C SER A 104 -39.68 -20.85 14.43
N ARG A 105 -40.51 -21.04 13.40
CA ARG A 105 -40.13 -21.45 12.05
C ARG A 105 -40.82 -20.53 11.03
N ALA A 106 -40.16 -20.31 9.90
CA ALA A 106 -40.73 -19.63 8.74
C ALA A 106 -40.68 -20.54 7.50
N SER A 107 -41.64 -20.35 6.60
CA SER A 107 -41.71 -20.94 5.27
C SER A 107 -42.06 -19.85 4.26
N LEU A 108 -41.43 -19.90 3.09
CA LEU A 108 -41.56 -18.98 1.97
C LEU A 108 -41.72 -19.83 0.71
N GLY A 109 -42.81 -19.69 -0.04
CA GLY A 109 -42.97 -20.40 -1.31
C GLY A 109 -42.85 -21.92 -1.14
N GLY A 110 -43.54 -22.48 -0.15
CA GLY A 110 -43.46 -23.89 0.23
C GLY A 110 -42.14 -24.35 0.90
N ARG A 111 -41.07 -23.55 0.91
CA ARG A 111 -39.76 -23.95 1.47
C ARG A 111 -39.42 -23.23 2.78
N SER A 112 -38.85 -24.00 3.71
CA SER A 112 -38.49 -23.48 5.03
C SER A 112 -37.30 -22.52 4.97
N ALA A 113 -37.44 -21.33 5.57
CA ALA A 113 -36.42 -20.28 5.54
C ALA A 113 -36.07 -19.73 6.94
N PRO A 114 -34.93 -19.04 7.10
CA PRO A 114 -34.63 -18.27 8.31
C PRO A 114 -35.60 -17.10 8.53
N VAL A 115 -35.79 -16.71 9.78
CA VAL A 115 -36.71 -15.61 10.18
C VAL A 115 -36.29 -14.26 9.59
N SER A 116 -34.99 -14.01 9.41
CA SER A 116 -34.50 -12.79 8.78
C SER A 116 -34.98 -12.65 7.33
N VAL A 117 -35.00 -13.75 6.57
CA VAL A 117 -35.48 -13.75 5.18
C VAL A 117 -36.98 -13.45 5.12
N LEU A 118 -37.78 -13.98 6.06
CA LEU A 118 -39.19 -13.61 6.20
C LEU A 118 -39.37 -12.11 6.48
N ALA A 119 -38.51 -11.51 7.30
CA ALA A 119 -38.54 -10.08 7.60
C ALA A 119 -38.04 -9.20 6.43
N GLU A 120 -37.02 -9.64 5.70
CA GLU A 120 -36.52 -9.00 4.47
C GLU A 120 -37.60 -9.00 3.37
N VAL A 121 -38.30 -10.14 3.19
CA VAL A 121 -39.45 -10.27 2.29
C VAL A 121 -40.63 -9.43 2.78
N GLY A 122 -40.96 -9.46 4.06
CA GLY A 122 -42.06 -8.69 4.65
C GLY A 122 -41.93 -7.17 4.46
N GLN A 123 -40.72 -6.63 4.57
CA GLN A 123 -40.41 -5.20 4.31
C GLN A 123 -40.75 -4.73 2.89
N HIS A 124 -40.79 -5.66 1.92
CA HIS A 124 -41.20 -5.37 0.55
C HIS A 124 -42.71 -5.56 0.30
N LEU A 125 -43.44 -6.24 1.19
CA LEU A 125 -44.82 -6.67 0.95
C LEU A 125 -45.88 -5.86 1.70
N VAL A 126 -45.63 -5.46 2.94
CA VAL A 126 -46.63 -4.73 3.75
C VAL A 126 -45.98 -3.65 4.61
N ALA A 127 -46.50 -2.43 4.51
CA ALA A 127 -46.22 -1.35 5.46
C ALA A 127 -47.25 -1.35 6.59
N VAL A 128 -46.93 -1.99 7.72
CA VAL A 128 -47.78 -2.01 8.92
C VAL A 128 -47.64 -0.67 9.65
N HIS A 129 -48.55 0.24 9.34
CA HIS A 129 -48.49 1.59 9.89
C HIS A 129 -48.86 1.62 11.38
N GLY A 130 -48.01 2.23 12.21
CA GLY A 130 -48.12 2.18 13.67
C GLY A 130 -46.86 2.67 14.40
N GLN A 131 -46.63 2.20 15.64
CA GLN A 131 -45.46 2.60 16.45
C GLN A 131 -44.11 2.33 15.75
N ALA A 132 -44.07 1.41 14.78
CA ALA A 132 -42.88 1.06 14.01
C ALA A 132 -42.49 2.08 12.92
N ASP A 133 -43.39 2.92 12.41
CA ASP A 133 -43.05 3.91 11.36
C ASP A 133 -42.02 4.95 11.81
N GLN A 134 -41.87 5.10 13.13
CA GLN A 134 -40.83 5.92 13.76
C GLN A 134 -39.42 5.59 13.25
N TRP A 135 -39.15 4.40 12.70
CA TRP A 135 -37.84 4.08 12.13
C TRP A 135 -37.55 4.84 10.83
N ARG A 136 -38.52 4.91 9.89
CA ARG A 136 -38.33 5.66 8.62
C ARG A 136 -38.28 7.17 8.85
N LEU A 137 -38.98 7.67 9.88
CA LEU A 137 -38.97 9.07 10.34
C LEU A 137 -37.81 9.41 11.30
N ARG A 138 -36.87 8.49 11.53
CA ARG A 138 -35.63 8.70 12.29
C ARG A 138 -34.36 8.59 11.43
N ASP A 139 -34.44 7.99 10.25
CA ASP A 139 -33.31 7.85 9.33
C ASP A 139 -33.27 9.01 8.33
N ALA A 140 -32.31 9.91 8.54
CA ALA A 140 -32.11 11.08 7.67
C ALA A 140 -31.68 10.72 6.23
N ASP A 141 -31.19 9.51 5.99
CA ASP A 141 -30.90 9.05 4.64
C ASP A 141 -32.20 8.62 3.91
N GLN A 142 -33.24 8.16 4.63
CA GLN A 142 -34.60 7.99 4.08
C GLN A 142 -35.29 9.33 3.82
N HIS A 143 -35.13 10.32 4.71
CA HIS A 143 -35.69 11.66 4.49
C HIS A 143 -35.18 12.27 3.17
N ARG A 144 -33.89 12.08 2.85
CA ARG A 144 -33.32 12.47 1.55
C ARG A 144 -33.94 11.70 0.38
N ILE A 145 -34.20 10.40 0.52
CA ILE A 145 -34.85 9.60 -0.54
C ILE A 145 -36.28 10.11 -0.80
N LEU A 146 -37.03 10.46 0.25
CA LEU A 146 -38.38 11.02 0.13
C LEU A 146 -38.38 12.38 -0.58
N VAL A 147 -37.46 13.29 -0.24
CA VAL A 147 -37.30 14.58 -0.93
C VAL A 147 -36.83 14.38 -2.38
N ASP A 148 -35.84 13.51 -2.62
CA ASP A 148 -35.33 13.24 -3.98
C ASP A 148 -36.42 12.61 -4.89
N ALA A 149 -37.33 11.81 -4.33
CA ALA A 149 -38.46 11.22 -5.06
C ALA A 149 -39.56 12.24 -5.41
N ALA A 150 -39.75 13.27 -4.59
CA ALA A 150 -40.76 14.32 -4.81
C ALA A 150 -40.31 15.40 -5.82
N GLY A 151 -39.02 15.50 -6.13
CA GLY A 151 -38.42 16.67 -6.82
C GLY A 151 -38.63 16.80 -8.33
N GLY A 152 -39.46 15.95 -8.94
CA GLY A 152 -39.78 16.04 -10.37
C GLY A 152 -38.54 15.95 -11.28
N GLN A 153 -38.65 16.52 -12.49
CA GLN A 153 -37.59 16.43 -13.51
C GLN A 153 -36.35 17.27 -13.15
N GLU A 154 -36.54 18.51 -12.68
CA GLU A 154 -35.46 19.47 -12.38
C GLU A 154 -34.45 18.90 -11.36
N LEU A 155 -34.94 18.34 -10.25
CA LEU A 155 -34.06 17.74 -9.25
C LEU A 155 -33.37 16.47 -9.79
N GLN A 156 -34.05 15.66 -10.61
CA GLN A 156 -33.43 14.46 -11.18
C GLN A 156 -32.32 14.81 -12.19
N GLU A 157 -32.47 15.89 -12.97
CA GLU A 157 -31.42 16.41 -13.85
C GLU A 157 -30.23 16.97 -13.05
N ALA A 158 -30.47 17.77 -12.00
CA ALA A 158 -29.41 18.24 -11.12
C ALA A 158 -28.67 17.08 -10.41
N LEU A 159 -29.43 16.07 -9.96
CA LEU A 159 -28.92 14.87 -9.29
C LEU A 159 -28.11 13.98 -10.23
N ALA A 160 -28.51 13.86 -11.50
CA ALA A 160 -27.75 13.15 -12.53
C ALA A 160 -26.43 13.85 -12.84
N ARG A 161 -26.44 15.18 -13.06
CA ARG A 161 -25.22 15.98 -13.29
C ARG A 161 -24.24 15.88 -12.11
N TYR A 162 -24.75 15.94 -10.87
CA TYR A 162 -23.93 15.76 -9.67
C TYR A 162 -23.32 14.35 -9.57
N ARG A 163 -24.10 13.29 -9.83
CA ARG A 163 -23.62 11.89 -9.76
C ARG A 163 -22.49 11.63 -10.75
N ASP A 164 -22.67 12.01 -12.02
CA ASP A 164 -21.65 11.86 -13.07
C ASP A 164 -20.34 12.57 -12.72
N ALA A 165 -20.41 13.83 -12.26
CA ALA A 165 -19.22 14.57 -11.83
C ALA A 165 -18.54 13.93 -10.60
N TRP A 166 -19.32 13.50 -9.59
CA TRP A 166 -18.81 12.83 -8.39
C TRP A 166 -18.12 11.50 -8.72
N GLU A 167 -18.71 10.69 -9.61
CA GLU A 167 -18.16 9.40 -10.01
C GLU A 167 -16.85 9.57 -10.79
N ARG A 168 -16.78 10.49 -11.76
CA ARG A 168 -15.54 10.84 -12.47
C ARG A 168 -14.46 11.34 -11.51
N TRP A 169 -14.80 12.26 -10.60
CA TRP A 169 -13.87 12.76 -9.58
C TRP A 169 -13.32 11.63 -8.71
N GLN A 170 -14.17 10.72 -8.23
CA GLN A 170 -13.74 9.61 -7.39
C GLN A 170 -12.93 8.55 -8.17
N GLN A 171 -13.20 8.33 -9.46
CA GLN A 171 -12.40 7.45 -10.32
C GLN A 171 -10.98 8.00 -10.50
N GLU A 172 -10.84 9.27 -10.92
CA GLU A 172 -9.53 9.88 -11.16
C GLU A 172 -8.77 10.16 -9.84
N ARG A 173 -9.46 10.54 -8.75
CA ARG A 173 -8.86 10.60 -7.40
C ARG A 173 -8.29 9.23 -6.99
N SER A 174 -9.00 8.14 -7.27
CA SER A 174 -8.54 6.78 -6.97
C SER A 174 -7.37 6.37 -7.86
N ARG A 175 -7.31 6.82 -9.12
CA ARG A 175 -6.16 6.62 -10.01
C ARG A 175 -4.94 7.38 -9.50
N LEU A 176 -5.10 8.65 -9.16
CA LEU A 176 -4.06 9.50 -8.60
C LEU A 176 -3.44 8.87 -7.34
N LEU A 177 -4.26 8.44 -6.37
CA LEU A 177 -3.77 7.80 -5.15
C LEU A 177 -2.93 6.53 -5.42
N ARG A 178 -3.27 5.74 -6.45
CA ARG A 178 -2.48 4.56 -6.88
C ARG A 178 -1.15 4.92 -7.56
N LEU A 179 -1.06 6.09 -8.19
CA LEU A 179 0.15 6.56 -8.87
C LEU A 179 1.07 7.39 -7.94
N THR A 180 0.50 8.08 -6.95
CA THR A 180 1.27 8.82 -5.93
C THR A 180 1.99 7.88 -4.96
N SER A 181 1.42 6.71 -4.63
CA SER A 181 2.11 5.72 -3.80
C SER A 181 3.35 5.12 -4.47
N SER A 182 3.34 4.94 -5.80
CA SER A 182 4.54 4.57 -6.56
C SER A 182 5.48 5.75 -6.78
N ALA A 183 4.98 6.99 -6.87
CA ALA A 183 5.80 8.19 -7.03
C ALA A 183 6.82 8.36 -5.90
N ALA A 184 6.48 8.01 -4.65
CA ALA A 184 7.42 8.03 -3.54
C ALA A 184 8.62 7.07 -3.74
N GLN A 185 8.37 5.88 -4.31
CA GLN A 185 9.43 4.93 -4.66
C GLN A 185 10.23 5.39 -5.88
N ARG A 186 9.56 5.96 -6.89
CA ARG A 186 10.22 6.55 -8.08
C ARG A 186 11.13 7.72 -7.72
N SER A 187 10.75 8.58 -6.77
CA SER A 187 11.59 9.68 -6.26
C SER A 187 12.91 9.18 -5.65
N VAL A 188 12.87 8.12 -4.82
CA VAL A 188 14.08 7.49 -4.28
C VAL A 188 14.94 6.88 -5.40
N ARG A 189 14.32 6.23 -6.39
CA ARG A 189 15.03 5.68 -7.57
C ARG A 189 15.71 6.77 -8.39
N VAL A 190 15.02 7.89 -8.68
CA VAL A 190 15.57 9.06 -9.38
C VAL A 190 16.80 9.62 -8.66
N SER A 191 16.75 9.74 -7.33
CA SER A 191 17.88 10.20 -6.52
C SER A 191 19.11 9.30 -6.67
N VAL A 192 18.93 7.98 -6.58
CA VAL A 192 20.00 6.99 -6.76
C VAL A 192 20.58 7.01 -8.19
N LEU A 193 19.73 7.11 -9.21
CA LEU A 193 20.16 7.15 -10.60
C LEU A 193 20.94 8.44 -10.92
N ARG A 194 20.47 9.61 -10.47
CA ARG A 194 21.16 10.89 -10.66
C ARG A 194 22.52 10.91 -9.97
N ALA A 195 22.59 10.51 -8.70
CA ALA A 195 23.85 10.43 -7.96
C ALA A 195 24.86 9.46 -8.63
N GLY A 196 24.40 8.33 -9.16
CA GLY A 196 25.26 7.40 -9.90
C GLY A 196 25.76 7.95 -11.25
N LEU A 197 24.94 8.72 -11.96
CA LEU A 197 25.34 9.39 -13.20
C LEU A 197 26.33 10.53 -12.93
N GLU A 198 26.07 11.37 -11.92
CA GLU A 198 26.96 12.44 -11.49
C GLU A 198 28.34 11.88 -11.09
N GLU A 199 28.37 10.75 -10.38
CA GLU A 199 29.62 10.09 -9.97
C GLU A 199 30.39 9.46 -11.14
N ILE A 200 29.70 8.82 -12.10
CA ILE A 200 30.35 8.30 -13.31
C ILE A 200 30.88 9.44 -14.18
N GLN A 201 30.09 10.50 -14.35
CA GLN A 201 30.46 11.69 -15.15
C GLN A 201 31.61 12.49 -14.52
N ALA A 202 31.78 12.45 -13.20
CA ALA A 202 32.90 13.11 -12.52
C ALA A 202 34.26 12.42 -12.76
N VAL A 203 34.27 11.13 -13.13
CA VAL A 203 35.49 10.37 -13.45
C VAL A 203 35.71 10.25 -14.96
N ASP A 204 34.64 10.30 -15.77
CA ASP A 204 34.68 10.19 -17.24
C ASP A 204 35.45 8.93 -17.75
N PRO A 205 34.96 7.71 -17.44
CA PRO A 205 35.61 6.46 -17.83
C PRO A 205 35.37 6.10 -19.30
N HIS A 206 36.39 5.65 -20.01
CA HIS A 206 36.30 5.22 -21.41
C HIS A 206 36.21 3.68 -21.54
N GLU A 207 35.54 3.17 -22.59
CA GLU A 207 35.44 1.73 -22.83
C GLU A 207 36.82 1.14 -23.17
N GLY A 208 37.28 0.17 -22.38
CA GLY A 208 38.61 -0.45 -22.51
C GLY A 208 39.73 0.20 -21.67
N GLU A 209 39.50 1.39 -21.10
CA GLU A 209 40.52 2.17 -20.38
C GLU A 209 41.19 1.41 -19.23
N GLU A 210 40.44 0.55 -18.50
CA GLU A 210 41.00 -0.26 -17.43
C GLU A 210 42.01 -1.31 -17.95
N ASP A 211 41.71 -1.97 -19.06
CA ASP A 211 42.58 -2.98 -19.66
C ASP A 211 43.87 -2.32 -20.18
N GLU A 212 43.74 -1.17 -20.86
CA GLU A 212 44.88 -0.39 -21.38
C GLU A 212 45.80 0.09 -20.25
N LEU A 213 45.24 0.72 -19.21
CA LEU A 213 46.00 1.19 -18.05
C LEU A 213 46.61 0.04 -17.23
N ARG A 214 45.94 -1.13 -17.16
CA ARG A 214 46.48 -2.33 -16.50
C ARG A 214 47.72 -2.85 -17.24
N THR A 215 47.65 -3.01 -18.56
CA THR A 215 48.80 -3.44 -19.37
C THR A 215 49.92 -2.39 -19.39
N GLU A 216 49.62 -1.09 -19.38
CA GLU A 216 50.65 -0.06 -19.28
C GLU A 216 51.34 -0.06 -17.90
N SER A 217 50.56 -0.18 -16.82
CA SER A 217 51.06 -0.30 -15.44
C SER A 217 51.96 -1.51 -15.28
N GLU A 218 51.55 -2.69 -15.76
CA GLU A 218 52.35 -3.91 -15.77
C GLU A 218 53.67 -3.71 -16.53
N ARG A 219 53.65 -3.10 -17.72
CA ARG A 219 54.86 -2.82 -18.52
C ARG A 219 55.84 -1.89 -17.78
N LEU A 220 55.32 -0.83 -17.16
CA LEU A 220 56.13 0.17 -16.47
C LEU A 220 56.74 -0.40 -15.17
N SER A 221 55.96 -1.10 -14.35
CA SER A 221 56.46 -1.72 -13.11
C SER A 221 57.54 -2.77 -13.37
N HIS A 222 57.40 -3.64 -14.37
CA HIS A 222 58.48 -4.58 -14.71
C HIS A 222 59.76 -3.86 -15.18
N SER A 223 59.64 -2.70 -15.84
CA SER A 223 60.79 -1.89 -16.26
C SER A 223 61.52 -1.29 -15.04
N GLU A 224 60.75 -0.81 -14.05
CA GLU A 224 61.27 -0.32 -12.78
C GLU A 224 61.92 -1.43 -11.93
N GLU A 225 61.29 -2.60 -11.82
CA GLU A 225 61.87 -3.76 -11.13
C GLU A 225 63.21 -4.18 -11.75
N LEU A 226 63.30 -4.28 -13.08
CA LEU A 226 64.53 -4.68 -13.78
C LEU A 226 65.68 -3.68 -13.57
N ARG A 227 65.41 -2.37 -13.64
CA ARG A 227 66.44 -1.35 -13.42
C ARG A 227 66.86 -1.25 -11.96
N ASN A 228 65.93 -1.36 -11.03
CA ASN A 228 66.23 -1.36 -9.60
C ASN A 228 67.05 -2.59 -9.19
N ALA A 229 66.75 -3.77 -9.76
CA ALA A 229 67.56 -4.96 -9.56
C ALA A 229 68.98 -4.79 -10.13
N ALA A 230 69.12 -4.21 -11.32
CA ALA A 230 70.41 -3.95 -11.96
C ALA A 230 71.26 -2.93 -11.18
N GLN A 231 70.68 -1.79 -10.81
CA GLN A 231 71.34 -0.74 -10.03
C GLN A 231 71.76 -1.25 -8.65
N HIS A 232 70.87 -1.94 -7.92
CA HIS A 232 71.22 -2.52 -6.62
C HIS A 232 72.36 -3.54 -6.72
N SER A 233 72.40 -4.31 -7.81
CA SER A 233 73.48 -5.29 -8.05
C SER A 233 74.81 -4.59 -8.39
N HIS A 234 74.79 -3.51 -9.18
CA HIS A 234 75.95 -2.64 -9.40
C HIS A 234 76.47 -2.05 -8.07
N ASP A 235 75.58 -1.47 -7.26
CA ASP A 235 75.92 -0.75 -6.03
C ASP A 235 76.54 -1.67 -4.96
N VAL A 236 76.15 -2.95 -4.94
CA VAL A 236 76.76 -3.98 -4.08
C VAL A 236 78.16 -4.39 -4.58
N LEU A 237 78.36 -4.46 -5.90
CA LEU A 237 79.62 -4.92 -6.50
C LEU A 237 80.70 -3.82 -6.50
N ALA A 238 80.38 -2.64 -7.06
CA ALA A 238 81.30 -1.51 -7.16
C ALA A 238 81.24 -0.59 -5.92
N GLY A 239 80.03 -0.29 -5.46
CA GLY A 239 79.72 0.73 -4.45
C GLY A 239 78.64 1.67 -4.96
N ALA A 240 77.80 2.19 -4.05
CA ALA A 240 76.84 3.25 -4.36
C ALA A 240 77.55 4.62 -4.45
N GLU A 241 76.91 5.60 -5.10
CA GLU A 241 77.41 7.00 -5.17
C GLU A 241 77.58 7.66 -3.78
N LEU A 242 76.87 7.13 -2.78
CA LEU A 242 77.03 7.47 -1.37
C LEU A 242 77.66 6.28 -0.64
N GLU A 243 78.94 6.39 -0.30
CA GLU A 243 79.66 5.37 0.47
C GLU A 243 79.03 5.18 1.86
N ASP A 244 78.47 3.99 2.11
CA ASP A 244 78.09 3.53 3.45
C ASP A 244 79.33 2.87 4.11
N PRO A 245 79.97 3.51 5.11
CA PRO A 245 81.19 2.99 5.71
C PRO A 245 80.98 1.68 6.50
N ASP A 246 79.73 1.35 6.86
CA ASP A 246 79.38 0.07 7.49
C ASP A 246 79.06 -1.03 6.45
N ARG A 247 79.09 -0.72 5.14
CA ARG A 247 78.82 -1.65 4.03
C ARG A 247 79.81 -1.51 2.86
N PRO A 248 81.06 -1.98 3.00
CA PRO A 248 82.01 -2.00 1.90
C PRO A 248 81.53 -2.88 0.73
N SER A 249 81.74 -2.40 -0.50
CA SER A 249 81.40 -3.14 -1.73
C SER A 249 82.28 -4.37 -1.93
N VAL A 250 81.85 -5.29 -2.82
CA VAL A 250 82.64 -6.49 -3.15
C VAL A 250 84.01 -6.10 -3.73
N ALA A 251 84.08 -5.06 -4.57
CA ALA A 251 85.34 -4.52 -5.08
C ALA A 251 86.26 -3.98 -3.96
N ALA A 252 85.70 -3.29 -2.96
CA ALA A 252 86.48 -2.80 -1.80
C ALA A 252 87.00 -3.97 -0.93
N LEU A 253 86.18 -4.99 -0.69
CA LEU A 253 86.55 -6.18 0.05
C LEU A 253 87.64 -7.01 -0.67
N LEU A 254 87.52 -7.19 -1.99
CA LEU A 254 88.55 -7.85 -2.80
C LEU A 254 89.85 -7.05 -2.84
N SER A 255 89.77 -5.72 -2.95
CA SER A 255 90.95 -4.83 -2.89
C SER A 255 91.68 -4.95 -1.54
N SER A 256 90.94 -5.02 -0.43
CA SER A 256 91.50 -5.25 0.91
C SER A 256 92.16 -6.63 1.03
N ALA A 257 91.53 -7.68 0.51
CA ALA A 257 92.11 -9.03 0.49
C ALA A 257 93.40 -9.09 -0.35
N LEU A 258 93.42 -8.45 -1.53
CA LEU A 258 94.60 -8.36 -2.40
C LEU A 258 95.75 -7.58 -1.75
N ALA A 259 95.46 -6.52 -1.00
CA ALA A 259 96.48 -5.76 -0.26
C ALA A 259 97.18 -6.61 0.82
N VAL A 260 96.45 -7.53 1.48
CA VAL A 260 97.00 -8.44 2.50
C VAL A 260 97.71 -9.66 1.86
N LEU A 261 97.13 -10.24 0.81
CA LEU A 261 97.75 -11.35 0.06
C LEU A 261 99.01 -10.91 -0.72
N GLY A 262 99.12 -9.63 -1.05
CA GLY A 262 100.23 -9.03 -1.79
C GLY A 262 101.62 -9.44 -1.27
N PRO A 263 102.02 -9.00 -0.06
CA PRO A 263 103.31 -9.36 0.54
C PRO A 263 103.41 -10.84 0.95
N ALA A 264 102.29 -11.47 1.30
CA ALA A 264 102.29 -12.86 1.75
C ALA A 264 102.67 -13.83 0.61
N GLY A 265 102.19 -13.58 -0.61
CA GLY A 265 102.55 -14.35 -1.81
C GLY A 265 104.00 -14.18 -2.27
N GLU A 266 104.76 -13.21 -1.75
CA GLU A 266 106.21 -13.11 -1.99
C GLU A 266 107.01 -14.15 -1.17
N HIS A 267 106.38 -14.72 -0.14
CA HIS A 267 107.00 -15.63 0.84
C HIS A 267 106.45 -17.07 0.73
N ASP A 268 105.28 -17.26 0.13
CA ASP A 268 104.59 -18.55 0.03
C ASP A 268 103.95 -18.75 -1.37
N PRO A 269 104.33 -19.83 -2.12
CA PRO A 269 103.79 -20.09 -3.46
C PRO A 269 102.30 -20.47 -3.53
N GLU A 270 101.72 -21.02 -2.46
CA GLU A 270 100.28 -21.33 -2.42
C GLU A 270 99.48 -20.03 -2.22
N LEU A 271 99.96 -19.12 -1.36
CA LEU A 271 99.38 -17.79 -1.21
C LEU A 271 99.51 -16.94 -2.49
N ALA A 272 100.58 -17.11 -3.27
CA ALA A 272 100.70 -16.48 -4.58
C ALA A 272 99.59 -16.93 -5.56
N GLN A 273 99.31 -18.24 -5.64
CA GLN A 273 98.21 -18.76 -6.48
C GLN A 273 96.83 -18.32 -5.99
N LEU A 274 96.63 -18.19 -4.67
CA LEU A 274 95.39 -17.64 -4.11
C LEU A 274 95.24 -16.13 -4.39
N ARG A 275 96.34 -15.38 -4.41
CA ARG A 275 96.37 -13.96 -4.82
C ARG A 275 95.99 -13.79 -6.30
N GLU A 276 96.52 -14.61 -7.20
CA GLU A 276 96.16 -14.58 -8.63
C GLU A 276 94.65 -14.80 -8.82
N ARG A 277 94.08 -15.81 -8.14
CA ARG A 277 92.62 -16.08 -8.17
C ARG A 277 91.77 -14.96 -7.55
N ALA A 278 92.28 -14.27 -6.53
CA ALA A 278 91.62 -13.08 -5.99
C ALA A 278 91.68 -11.89 -6.96
N GLN A 279 92.74 -11.80 -7.78
CA GLN A 279 92.89 -10.78 -8.82
C GLN A 279 91.90 -11.03 -9.98
N GLU A 280 91.75 -12.29 -10.41
CA GLU A 280 90.71 -12.72 -11.37
C GLU A 280 89.30 -12.35 -10.90
N LEU A 281 88.97 -12.65 -9.64
CA LEU A 281 87.68 -12.27 -9.03
C LEU A 281 87.46 -10.74 -9.00
N SER A 282 88.53 -9.96 -8.80
CA SER A 282 88.45 -8.49 -8.82
C SER A 282 88.12 -7.95 -10.20
N TYR A 283 88.71 -8.50 -11.27
CA TYR A 283 88.37 -8.11 -12.64
C TYR A 283 86.93 -8.52 -13.00
N LEU A 284 86.55 -9.77 -12.73
CA LEU A 284 85.18 -10.26 -12.97
C LEU A 284 84.11 -9.46 -12.20
N THR A 285 84.43 -8.97 -11.00
CA THR A 285 83.55 -8.07 -10.23
C THR A 285 83.39 -6.71 -10.89
N SER A 286 84.49 -6.13 -11.41
CA SER A 286 84.48 -4.85 -12.11
C SER A 286 83.73 -4.92 -13.45
N ASP A 287 83.98 -5.98 -14.23
CA ASP A 287 83.33 -6.19 -15.53
C ASP A 287 81.82 -6.38 -15.35
N LEU A 288 81.40 -7.24 -14.40
CA LEU A 288 79.98 -7.45 -14.09
C LEU A 288 79.28 -6.18 -13.59
N ALA A 289 79.95 -5.36 -12.78
CA ALA A 289 79.38 -4.07 -12.36
C ALA A 289 79.21 -3.11 -13.55
N SER A 290 80.18 -3.05 -14.46
CA SER A 290 80.10 -2.26 -15.70
C SER A 290 78.96 -2.73 -16.60
N ASP A 291 78.79 -4.05 -16.78
CA ASP A 291 77.68 -4.62 -17.56
C ASP A 291 76.32 -4.31 -16.93
N LEU A 292 76.20 -4.36 -15.59
CA LEU A 292 74.97 -4.03 -14.86
C LEU A 292 74.61 -2.54 -14.97
N ALA A 293 75.60 -1.64 -14.87
CA ALA A 293 75.40 -0.21 -15.07
C ALA A 293 75.00 0.09 -16.53
N GLY A 294 75.65 -0.54 -17.51
CA GLY A 294 75.30 -0.44 -18.93
C GLY A 294 73.86 -0.92 -19.20
N TYR A 295 73.48 -2.08 -18.65
CA TYR A 295 72.12 -2.61 -18.74
C TYR A 295 71.09 -1.68 -18.10
N ALA A 296 71.34 -1.19 -16.87
CA ALA A 296 70.45 -0.24 -16.18
C ALA A 296 70.25 1.05 -16.99
N ALA A 297 71.29 1.53 -17.68
CA ALA A 297 71.22 2.69 -18.55
C ALA A 297 70.44 2.46 -19.87
N THR A 298 70.19 1.20 -20.28
CA THR A 298 69.31 0.90 -21.43
C THR A 298 67.82 0.86 -21.07
N ILE A 299 67.47 0.84 -19.78
CA ILE A 299 66.07 0.77 -19.33
C ILE A 299 65.51 2.18 -19.15
N ASP A 300 64.73 2.60 -20.14
CA ASP A 300 63.90 3.80 -20.08
C ASP A 300 62.77 3.62 -19.05
N ILE A 301 62.58 4.62 -18.19
CA ILE A 301 61.53 4.67 -17.17
C ILE A 301 61.00 6.09 -17.11
N ASP A 302 59.67 6.20 -17.11
CA ASP A 302 58.95 7.42 -16.72
C ASP A 302 58.18 7.14 -15.41
N PRO A 303 58.76 7.47 -14.24
CA PRO A 303 58.09 7.29 -12.94
C PRO A 303 56.84 8.16 -12.81
N ALA A 304 56.84 9.35 -13.41
CA ALA A 304 55.69 10.25 -13.39
C ALA A 304 54.51 9.68 -14.20
N ARG A 305 54.79 8.98 -15.31
CA ARG A 305 53.76 8.22 -16.04
C ARG A 305 53.25 7.04 -15.21
N LEU A 306 54.11 6.31 -14.50
CA LEU A 306 53.70 5.20 -13.64
C LEU A 306 52.78 5.69 -12.49
N GLU A 307 53.15 6.78 -11.81
CA GLU A 307 52.31 7.43 -10.80
C GLU A 307 50.96 7.90 -11.40
N ALA A 308 50.97 8.54 -12.56
CA ALA A 308 49.75 9.01 -13.23
C ALA A 308 48.82 7.84 -13.64
N VAL A 309 49.37 6.74 -14.15
CA VAL A 309 48.63 5.52 -14.45
C VAL A 309 48.05 4.90 -13.17
N HIS A 310 48.81 4.84 -12.08
CA HIS A 310 48.33 4.35 -10.79
C HIS A 310 47.22 5.22 -10.20
N ALA A 311 47.34 6.56 -10.26
CA ALA A 311 46.31 7.49 -9.84
C ALA A 311 45.00 7.28 -10.65
N ARG A 312 45.09 7.22 -11.97
CA ARG A 312 43.92 7.01 -12.84
C ARG A 312 43.26 5.65 -12.63
N ARG A 313 44.03 4.58 -12.42
CA ARG A 313 43.49 3.26 -12.04
C ARG A 313 42.76 3.31 -10.69
N ALA A 314 43.25 4.10 -9.73
CA ALA A 314 42.60 4.25 -8.42
C ALA A 314 41.24 4.97 -8.52
N GLU A 315 41.10 5.97 -9.41
CA GLU A 315 39.80 6.60 -9.72
C GLU A 315 38.80 5.57 -10.28
N LEU A 316 39.21 4.81 -11.30
CA LEU A 316 38.37 3.81 -11.97
C LEU A 316 37.89 2.69 -11.01
N ILE A 317 38.76 2.19 -10.12
CA ILE A 317 38.41 1.17 -9.11
C ILE A 317 37.19 1.59 -8.26
N GLY A 318 37.05 2.89 -7.99
CA GLY A 318 35.91 3.45 -7.27
C GLY A 318 34.58 3.29 -8.01
N LEU A 319 34.56 3.33 -9.35
CA LEU A 319 33.38 3.08 -10.16
C LEU A 319 33.13 1.58 -10.36
N LEU A 320 34.17 0.84 -10.72
CA LEU A 320 34.07 -0.59 -11.04
C LEU A 320 33.42 -1.38 -9.88
N ARG A 321 33.86 -1.11 -8.65
CA ARG A 321 33.32 -1.74 -7.44
C ARG A 321 31.81 -1.50 -7.21
N ARG A 322 31.22 -0.47 -7.82
CA ARG A 322 29.81 -0.08 -7.63
C ARG A 322 28.92 -0.37 -8.84
N TYR A 323 29.43 -0.26 -10.06
CA TYR A 323 28.62 -0.23 -11.28
C TYR A 323 28.92 -1.36 -12.28
N GLY A 324 30.06 -2.04 -12.19
CA GLY A 324 30.35 -3.19 -13.06
C GLY A 324 31.82 -3.61 -13.10
N PRO A 325 32.11 -4.89 -13.46
CA PRO A 325 33.47 -5.44 -13.42
C PRO A 325 34.49 -4.75 -14.34
N GLY A 326 34.06 -4.17 -15.47
CA GLY A 326 34.89 -3.36 -16.37
C GLY A 326 34.19 -2.03 -16.74
N THR A 327 34.91 -1.10 -17.38
CA THR A 327 34.37 0.23 -17.73
C THR A 327 33.19 0.15 -18.71
N ARG A 328 33.14 -0.90 -19.54
CA ARG A 328 32.03 -1.23 -20.43
C ARG A 328 30.71 -1.42 -19.69
N GLU A 329 30.72 -2.13 -18.57
CA GLU A 329 29.52 -2.34 -17.75
C GLU A 329 29.10 -1.04 -17.05
N VAL A 330 30.05 -0.24 -16.56
CA VAL A 330 29.80 1.10 -16.00
C VAL A 330 29.12 2.02 -17.03
N LEU A 331 29.62 2.07 -18.26
CA LEU A 331 29.04 2.83 -19.38
C LEU A 331 27.71 2.25 -19.91
N THR A 332 27.42 0.99 -19.61
CA THR A 332 26.11 0.38 -19.91
C THR A 332 25.09 0.75 -18.85
N PHE A 333 25.45 0.64 -17.57
CA PHE A 333 24.64 1.15 -16.45
C PHE A 333 24.30 2.65 -16.62
N ALA A 334 25.26 3.49 -17.03
CA ALA A 334 25.02 4.90 -17.26
C ALA A 334 23.96 5.17 -18.36
N ARG A 335 23.98 4.41 -19.46
CA ARG A 335 22.95 4.53 -20.52
C ARG A 335 21.58 4.06 -20.04
N GLU A 336 21.51 2.90 -19.40
CA GLU A 336 20.27 2.36 -18.83
C GLU A 336 19.66 3.29 -17.77
N ALA A 337 20.50 3.92 -16.93
CA ALA A 337 20.12 4.90 -15.92
C ALA A 337 19.54 6.18 -16.53
N ALA A 338 20.15 6.70 -17.61
CA ALA A 338 19.65 7.87 -18.32
C ALA A 338 18.28 7.57 -18.99
N GLU A 339 18.16 6.44 -19.68
CA GLU A 339 16.90 5.99 -20.29
C GLU A 339 15.80 5.74 -19.23
N GLU A 340 16.14 5.25 -18.03
CA GLU A 340 15.18 5.11 -16.92
C GLU A 340 14.74 6.48 -16.36
N LEU A 341 15.66 7.43 -16.20
CA LEU A 341 15.33 8.78 -15.74
C LEU A 341 14.37 9.51 -16.69
N GLU A 342 14.61 9.46 -18.01
CA GLU A 342 13.73 10.09 -19.01
C GLU A 342 12.30 9.51 -18.96
N ARG A 343 12.18 8.18 -18.83
CA ARG A 343 10.87 7.50 -18.67
C ARG A 343 10.16 7.89 -17.38
N ILE A 344 10.89 8.14 -16.28
CA ILE A 344 10.29 8.60 -15.02
C ILE A 344 9.84 10.05 -15.12
N ASP A 345 10.60 10.94 -15.76
CA ASP A 345 10.27 12.37 -15.90
C ASP A 345 8.96 12.56 -16.70
N VAL A 346 8.82 11.89 -17.84
CA VAL A 346 7.57 11.83 -18.62
C VAL A 346 6.40 11.31 -17.78
N SER A 347 6.65 10.37 -16.87
CA SER A 347 5.62 9.81 -15.98
C SER A 347 5.17 10.78 -14.89
N ASP A 348 6.04 11.68 -14.43
CA ASP A 348 5.68 12.69 -13.42
C ASP A 348 5.04 13.95 -14.04
N VAL A 349 5.34 14.30 -15.29
CA VAL A 349 4.53 15.26 -16.06
C VAL A 349 3.08 14.76 -16.19
N ALA A 350 2.89 13.48 -16.53
CA ALA A 350 1.56 12.87 -16.58
C ALA A 350 0.87 12.79 -15.20
N LEU A 351 1.64 12.62 -14.11
CA LEU A 351 1.12 12.69 -12.74
C LEU A 351 0.61 14.11 -12.40
N GLY A 352 1.34 15.15 -12.80
CA GLY A 352 0.96 16.56 -12.60
C GLY A 352 -0.34 16.91 -13.31
N GLN A 353 -0.48 16.55 -14.58
CA GLN A 353 -1.71 16.74 -15.36
C GLN A 353 -2.93 16.04 -14.70
N LEU A 354 -2.72 14.84 -14.13
CA LEU A 354 -3.76 14.13 -13.39
C LEU A 354 -4.14 14.83 -12.06
N GLN A 355 -3.21 15.49 -11.38
CA GLN A 355 -3.50 16.27 -10.17
C GLN A 355 -4.38 17.49 -10.50
N GLU A 356 -4.05 18.21 -11.58
CA GLU A 356 -4.84 19.35 -12.06
C GLU A 356 -6.26 18.94 -12.45
N GLU A 357 -6.40 17.84 -13.19
CA GLU A 357 -7.72 17.29 -13.59
C GLU A 357 -8.56 16.85 -12.38
N VAL A 358 -7.95 16.19 -11.39
CA VAL A 358 -8.65 15.80 -10.15
C VAL A 358 -9.12 17.02 -9.35
N GLU A 359 -8.35 18.10 -9.29
CA GLU A 359 -8.76 19.36 -8.65
C GLU A 359 -9.87 20.07 -9.45
N ARG A 360 -9.77 20.10 -10.79
CA ARG A 360 -10.81 20.64 -11.68
C ARG A 360 -12.14 19.91 -11.49
N LEU A 361 -12.12 18.58 -11.48
CA LEU A 361 -13.28 17.74 -11.22
C LEU A 361 -13.84 17.93 -9.80
N ARG A 362 -12.97 18.12 -8.79
CA ARG A 362 -13.39 18.42 -7.41
C ARG A 362 -14.19 19.72 -7.34
N GLN A 363 -13.71 20.78 -7.99
CA GLN A 363 -14.39 22.08 -8.04
C GLN A 363 -15.71 22.01 -8.81
N GLN A 364 -15.74 21.27 -9.94
CA GLN A 364 -16.97 21.04 -10.70
C GLN A 364 -18.02 20.29 -9.87
N THR A 365 -17.62 19.23 -9.17
CA THR A 365 -18.49 18.46 -8.26
C THR A 365 -19.02 19.32 -7.11
N GLY A 366 -18.18 20.22 -6.56
CA GLY A 366 -18.59 21.18 -5.53
C GLY A 366 -19.66 22.17 -6.00
N ARG A 367 -19.54 22.71 -7.22
CA ARG A 367 -20.55 23.61 -7.82
C ARG A 367 -21.88 22.91 -8.06
N LEU A 368 -21.84 21.73 -8.70
CA LEU A 368 -23.04 20.92 -8.94
C LEU A 368 -23.70 20.43 -7.63
N GLY A 369 -22.91 20.26 -6.57
CA GLY A 369 -23.40 19.96 -5.22
C GLY A 369 -24.12 21.14 -4.56
N ALA A 370 -23.73 22.38 -4.87
CA ALA A 370 -24.45 23.58 -4.43
C ALA A 370 -25.78 23.73 -5.18
N GLU A 371 -25.79 23.64 -6.52
CA GLU A 371 -27.01 23.65 -7.35
C GLU A 371 -28.04 22.62 -6.86
N LEU A 372 -27.62 21.38 -6.65
CA LEU A 372 -28.47 20.31 -6.12
C LEU A 372 -28.95 20.55 -4.66
N THR A 373 -28.22 21.34 -3.87
CA THR A 373 -28.64 21.73 -2.52
C THR A 373 -29.71 22.83 -2.57
N GLU A 374 -29.59 23.80 -3.47
CA GLU A 374 -30.56 24.88 -3.67
C GLU A 374 -31.93 24.33 -4.14
N VAL A 375 -31.94 23.45 -5.16
CA VAL A 375 -33.18 22.79 -5.62
C VAL A 375 -33.82 21.96 -4.50
N ARG A 376 -33.03 21.24 -3.70
CA ARG A 376 -33.54 20.52 -2.51
C ARG A 376 -34.12 21.44 -1.44
N GLN A 377 -33.53 22.61 -1.23
CA GLN A 377 -34.01 23.58 -0.22
C GLN A 377 -35.39 24.13 -0.60
N ALA A 378 -35.56 24.61 -1.83
CA ALA A 378 -36.85 25.09 -2.32
C ALA A 378 -37.95 23.99 -2.27
N LEU A 379 -37.59 22.77 -2.68
CA LEU A 379 -38.49 21.62 -2.61
C LEU A 379 -38.86 21.23 -1.17
N ALA A 380 -37.92 21.29 -0.23
CA ALA A 380 -38.16 20.96 1.17
C ALA A 380 -39.12 21.97 1.84
N GLU A 381 -39.01 23.26 1.53
CA GLU A 381 -39.98 24.26 1.97
C GLU A 381 -41.38 23.96 1.43
N HIS A 382 -41.50 23.60 0.16
CA HIS A 382 -42.78 23.21 -0.46
C HIS A 382 -43.39 21.96 0.19
N ILE A 383 -42.60 20.91 0.43
CA ILE A 383 -43.05 19.69 1.12
C ILE A 383 -43.51 20.00 2.56
N GLY A 384 -42.76 20.83 3.29
CA GLY A 384 -43.13 21.24 4.65
C GLY A 384 -44.46 22.00 4.70
N ALA A 385 -44.70 22.89 3.72
CA ALA A 385 -45.96 23.60 3.57
C ALA A 385 -47.13 22.63 3.27
N ALA A 386 -47.00 21.78 2.25
CA ALA A 386 -48.05 20.83 1.85
C ALA A 386 -48.42 19.84 2.98
N VAL A 387 -47.43 19.27 3.68
CA VAL A 387 -47.69 18.39 4.83
C VAL A 387 -48.36 19.15 5.99
N THR A 388 -48.06 20.44 6.17
CA THR A 388 -48.73 21.27 7.18
C THR A 388 -50.19 21.55 6.84
N GLU A 389 -50.54 21.69 5.56
CA GLU A 389 -51.91 21.85 5.08
C GLU A 389 -52.74 20.57 5.29
N GLU A 390 -52.23 19.40 4.89
CA GLU A 390 -52.87 18.10 5.14
C GLU A 390 -53.11 17.81 6.63
N LEU A 391 -52.16 18.18 7.50
CA LEU A 391 -52.33 18.05 8.95
C LEU A 391 -53.45 18.93 9.52
N ALA A 392 -53.79 20.06 8.88
CA ALA A 392 -54.93 20.87 9.29
C ALA A 392 -56.27 20.14 9.05
N HIS A 393 -56.38 19.39 7.95
CA HIS A 393 -57.55 18.55 7.66
C HIS A 393 -57.69 17.37 8.64
N LEU A 394 -56.58 16.84 9.17
CA LEU A 394 -56.56 15.78 10.19
C LEU A 394 -56.82 16.29 11.63
N ALA A 395 -57.49 17.44 11.78
CA ALA A 395 -57.76 18.13 13.05
C ALA A 395 -56.50 18.51 13.87
N MET A 396 -55.31 18.49 13.25
CA MET A 396 -54.03 18.86 13.87
C MET A 396 -53.60 20.29 13.49
N GLY A 397 -54.55 21.21 13.25
CA GLY A 397 -54.31 22.56 12.72
C GLY A 397 -53.46 23.54 13.56
N SER A 398 -52.86 23.09 14.67
CA SER A 398 -51.82 23.81 15.42
C SER A 398 -50.40 23.28 15.16
N ALA A 399 -50.26 22.12 14.51
CA ALA A 399 -49.00 21.54 14.10
C ALA A 399 -48.39 22.30 12.92
N ARG A 400 -47.07 22.22 12.78
CA ARG A 400 -46.32 22.62 11.58
C ARG A 400 -45.21 21.60 11.35
N VAL A 401 -44.94 21.29 10.09
CA VAL A 401 -43.80 20.47 9.68
C VAL A 401 -42.82 21.35 8.94
N SER A 402 -41.56 21.38 9.40
CA SER A 402 -40.45 21.99 8.69
C SER A 402 -39.44 20.93 8.27
N VAL A 403 -38.98 21.06 7.03
CA VAL A 403 -38.02 20.15 6.39
C VAL A 403 -36.79 21.00 6.06
N ALA A 404 -35.71 20.81 6.82
CA ALA A 404 -34.47 21.58 6.69
C ALA A 404 -33.42 20.78 5.91
N VAL A 405 -32.71 21.43 5.00
CA VAL A 405 -31.70 20.79 4.14
C VAL A 405 -30.32 21.40 4.46
N GLU A 406 -29.53 20.65 5.24
CA GLU A 406 -28.28 21.11 5.85
C GLU A 406 -27.05 20.43 5.23
N GLN A 407 -25.92 21.14 5.15
CA GLN A 407 -24.66 20.57 4.71
C GLN A 407 -23.99 19.75 5.83
N ARG A 408 -23.87 18.44 5.63
CA ARG A 408 -23.15 17.55 6.54
C ARG A 408 -21.65 17.67 6.30
N LEU A 409 -20.97 18.49 7.11
CA LEU A 409 -19.50 18.50 7.17
C LEU A 409 -19.00 17.07 7.45
N GLY A 410 -18.20 16.53 6.53
CA GLY A 410 -17.58 15.23 6.71
C GLY A 410 -16.54 15.27 7.83
N LYS A 411 -16.35 14.15 8.54
CA LYS A 411 -15.09 13.95 9.25
C LYS A 411 -13.97 14.07 8.22
N GLN A 412 -13.01 14.96 8.46
CA GLN A 412 -11.84 15.09 7.60
C GLN A 412 -11.10 13.75 7.56
N GLU A 413 -10.98 13.16 6.37
CA GLU A 413 -9.93 12.18 6.12
C GLU A 413 -8.59 12.91 6.30
N PRO A 414 -7.59 12.34 7.00
CA PRO A 414 -6.33 13.02 7.24
C PRO A 414 -5.57 13.17 5.92
N THR A 415 -5.67 14.36 5.32
CA THR A 415 -4.86 14.75 4.17
C THR A 415 -3.39 14.70 4.54
N ALA A 416 -2.61 13.85 3.87
CA ALA A 416 -1.16 13.85 3.99
C ALA A 416 -0.63 15.26 3.65
N ALA A 417 0.03 15.90 4.61
CA ALA A 417 0.09 17.36 4.69
C ALA A 417 1.16 18.00 3.78
N HIS A 418 0.85 18.15 2.49
CA HIS A 418 1.58 19.03 1.57
C HIS A 418 0.60 19.78 0.65
N GLY A 419 0.48 21.09 0.84
CA GLY A 419 -0.37 21.98 0.02
C GLY A 419 -1.27 22.93 0.86
N PRO A 420 -1.48 24.20 0.44
CA PRO A 420 -2.23 25.18 1.21
C PRO A 420 -3.75 25.02 1.10
N ALA A 421 -4.42 24.87 2.26
CA ALA A 421 -5.83 25.22 2.53
C ALA A 421 -6.87 25.06 1.39
N GLY A 422 -7.08 23.82 0.92
CA GLY A 422 -8.17 23.50 -0.01
C GLY A 422 -9.55 23.41 0.65
N VAL A 423 -10.58 23.96 0.00
CA VAL A 423 -12.01 23.92 0.41
C VAL A 423 -12.46 22.49 0.78
N PRO A 424 -13.17 22.26 1.89
CA PRO A 424 -13.55 20.91 2.33
C PRO A 424 -14.44 20.19 1.32
N ALA A 425 -14.16 18.90 1.09
CA ALA A 425 -15.03 18.03 0.30
C ALA A 425 -16.30 17.66 1.10
N THR A 426 -17.42 18.33 0.80
CA THR A 426 -18.73 18.05 1.39
C THR A 426 -19.27 16.70 0.93
N LYS A 427 -19.81 15.90 1.85
CA LYS A 427 -20.79 14.86 1.51
C LYS A 427 -22.19 15.49 1.52
N GLY A 428 -23.09 14.92 0.72
CA GLY A 428 -24.33 15.57 0.31
C GLY A 428 -25.23 16.08 1.43
N SER A 429 -26.02 17.10 1.08
CA SER A 429 -27.09 17.69 1.88
C SER A 429 -27.95 16.63 2.60
N THR A 430 -28.11 16.77 3.91
CA THR A 430 -28.96 15.92 4.75
C THR A 430 -30.30 16.62 5.00
N VAL A 431 -31.40 15.84 4.99
CA VAL A 431 -32.74 16.35 5.27
C VAL A 431 -33.10 16.06 6.74
N SER A 432 -33.33 17.12 7.51
CA SER A 432 -33.70 17.08 8.93
C SER A 432 -35.13 17.57 9.12
N ALA A 433 -35.95 16.80 9.84
CA ALA A 433 -37.33 17.18 10.17
C ALA A 433 -37.38 17.81 11.57
N GLY A 434 -37.92 19.03 11.68
CA GLY A 434 -38.00 19.76 12.95
C GLY A 434 -39.03 19.17 13.91
N GLY A 435 -38.57 18.52 14.99
CA GLY A 435 -39.45 18.00 16.04
C GLY A 435 -40.16 19.13 16.80
N ALA A 436 -41.48 19.25 16.62
CA ALA A 436 -42.27 20.33 17.21
C ALA A 436 -42.26 20.29 18.74
N THR A 437 -41.71 21.33 19.37
CA THR A 437 -41.81 21.59 20.82
C THR A 437 -42.93 22.59 21.07
N PRO A 438 -43.97 22.26 21.88
CA PRO A 438 -45.07 23.18 22.12
C PRO A 438 -44.64 24.32 23.05
N THR A 439 -44.60 25.55 22.54
CA THR A 439 -44.42 26.76 23.35
C THR A 439 -45.74 27.15 24.04
N PRO A 440 -45.74 27.42 25.37
CA PRO A 440 -46.92 27.92 26.05
C PRO A 440 -47.15 29.42 25.73
N PRO A 441 -48.41 29.91 25.79
CA PRO A 441 -48.72 31.32 25.52
C PRO A 441 -48.21 32.27 26.61
N THR A 442 -47.81 33.48 26.21
CA THR A 442 -47.29 34.54 27.09
C THR A 442 -48.37 35.49 27.59
N ASP A 443 -48.51 35.64 28.92
CA ASP A 443 -49.27 36.73 29.55
C ASP A 443 -48.33 37.90 29.92
N PRO A 444 -48.49 39.10 29.33
CA PRO A 444 -47.57 40.23 29.53
C PRO A 444 -47.87 41.00 30.83
N ARG A 445 -47.66 40.41 32.02
CA ARG A 445 -47.94 41.14 33.29
C ARG A 445 -47.17 40.74 34.57
N ARG A 446 -45.90 41.13 34.72
CA ARG A 446 -45.35 41.81 35.94
C ARG A 446 -43.89 42.27 35.84
N ARG A 447 -43.56 43.31 36.61
CA ARG A 447 -42.28 44.05 36.63
C ARG A 447 -41.27 43.45 37.64
N SER A 448 -39.98 43.58 37.34
CA SER A 448 -38.87 43.55 38.32
C SER A 448 -38.89 44.81 39.23
N PRO A 449 -38.17 44.89 40.39
CA PRO A 449 -36.70 44.80 40.45
C PRO A 449 -36.10 44.02 41.66
N CYS A 450 -34.75 44.03 41.70
CA CYS A 450 -33.84 43.50 42.74
C CYS A 450 -33.75 44.42 44.00
N PRO A 451 -32.89 44.20 45.04
CA PRO A 451 -31.93 43.10 45.33
C PRO A 451 -31.87 42.65 46.83
N LEU A 452 -30.80 41.89 47.20
CA LEU A 452 -30.17 41.72 48.54
C LEU A 452 -30.88 40.91 49.67
N ALA A 453 -30.26 39.79 50.09
CA ALA A 453 -29.88 39.51 51.50
C ALA A 453 -29.00 38.24 51.65
N ARG A 454 -28.22 38.16 52.75
CA ARG A 454 -27.27 37.05 53.06
C ARG A 454 -27.89 36.02 54.03
N ARG A 455 -27.50 34.73 53.97
CA ARG A 455 -26.64 34.06 55.00
C ARG A 455 -26.42 32.53 54.87
N ARG A 456 -25.14 32.15 55.11
CA ARG A 456 -24.62 31.00 55.90
C ARG A 456 -24.67 29.53 55.40
N SER A 457 -23.45 28.99 55.23
CA SER A 457 -22.94 27.65 55.67
C SER A 457 -23.61 26.36 55.15
N LEU A 458 -22.89 25.30 54.82
CA LEU A 458 -21.60 24.82 55.38
C LEU A 458 -20.55 24.49 54.29
N ARG A 459 -19.26 24.55 54.66
CA ARG A 459 -18.16 23.90 53.92
C ARG A 459 -17.66 22.70 54.72
N ARG A 460 -17.35 21.59 54.03
CA ARG A 460 -16.42 20.57 54.52
C ARG A 460 -15.15 20.61 53.66
N THR A 461 -14.04 21.02 54.25
CA THR A 461 -12.72 20.45 53.94
C THR A 461 -12.75 18.96 54.34
N GLY A 462 -12.03 18.01 53.73
CA GLY A 462 -10.85 18.07 52.86
C GLY A 462 -9.83 17.05 53.41
N TRP A 463 -8.75 16.71 52.69
CA TRP A 463 -7.44 16.30 53.25
C TRP A 463 -6.43 16.00 52.13
N THR A 464 -5.18 16.41 52.35
CA THR A 464 -4.00 16.08 51.54
C THR A 464 -2.87 15.65 52.48
N ARG A 465 -1.94 14.82 52.03
CA ARG A 465 -0.68 14.52 52.75
C ARG A 465 0.50 14.44 51.78
N SER A 466 1.70 14.76 52.28
CA SER A 466 2.95 14.79 51.50
C SER A 466 4.17 14.65 52.43
N ARG A 467 5.35 14.29 51.86
CA ARG A 467 6.70 14.17 52.51
C ARG A 467 6.82 12.97 53.48
N SER A 468 7.95 12.28 53.66
CA SER A 468 9.35 12.30 53.13
C SER A 468 9.96 10.87 53.25
N GLY A 469 11.20 10.49 52.86
CA GLY A 469 12.43 11.23 52.51
C GLY A 469 13.51 10.38 51.80
N TRP A 470 14.79 10.47 52.23
CA TRP A 470 16.06 10.05 51.55
C TRP A 470 17.12 9.61 52.62
N PRO A 471 18.27 8.92 52.37
CA PRO A 471 18.81 8.24 51.15
C PRO A 471 19.42 6.80 51.47
N PRO A 472 20.67 6.29 51.12
CA PRO A 472 20.86 4.82 50.86
C PRO A 472 22.16 4.08 51.38
N THR A 473 22.29 2.76 51.11
CA THR A 473 23.53 1.88 51.13
C THR A 473 24.31 1.70 52.47
N PRO A 474 25.34 0.81 52.61
CA PRO A 474 25.88 -0.31 51.79
C PRO A 474 26.02 -1.68 52.56
N GLY A 475 26.66 -2.74 52.00
CA GLY A 475 27.19 -3.87 52.83
C GLY A 475 27.54 -5.22 52.15
N GLN A 476 28.83 -5.55 52.03
CA GLN A 476 29.45 -6.75 51.38
C GLN A 476 29.30 -8.13 52.09
N ARG A 477 29.48 -9.24 51.33
CA ARG A 477 30.51 -10.34 51.48
C ARG A 477 30.25 -11.45 50.42
N LEU A 478 31.20 -11.89 49.57
CA LEU A 478 32.45 -12.67 49.75
C LEU A 478 32.25 -14.15 50.16
N GLY A 479 32.61 -15.13 49.29
CA GLY A 479 32.51 -16.57 49.64
C GLY A 479 32.82 -17.66 48.58
N ARG A 480 34.04 -17.69 48.01
CA ARG A 480 34.81 -18.84 47.43
C ARG A 480 34.15 -20.13 46.85
N SER A 481 34.65 -20.57 45.69
CA SER A 481 34.64 -21.97 45.18
C SER A 481 35.47 -22.94 46.08
N PRO A 482 35.37 -24.29 45.99
CA PRO A 482 35.57 -25.14 44.79
C PRO A 482 34.44 -26.21 44.60
N ALA A 483 34.48 -27.26 43.76
CA ALA A 483 35.54 -27.90 42.96
C ALA A 483 35.02 -28.61 41.67
N ARG A 484 35.95 -29.06 40.82
CA ARG A 484 35.85 -30.05 39.72
C ARG A 484 36.61 -31.34 40.15
N PRO A 485 36.67 -32.44 39.39
CA PRO A 485 35.72 -33.15 38.50
C PRO A 485 35.58 -34.62 39.06
N PRO A 486 35.68 -35.78 38.35
CA PRO A 486 35.44 -36.21 36.95
C PRO A 486 34.55 -37.49 36.82
N GLY A 487 34.49 -38.09 35.62
CA GLY A 487 33.93 -39.44 35.37
C GLY A 487 32.47 -39.42 34.90
N ALA A 488 32.05 -39.70 33.66
CA ALA A 488 32.53 -40.52 32.54
C ALA A 488 32.08 -42.00 32.54
N SER A 489 30.83 -42.25 32.13
CA SER A 489 30.45 -43.43 31.35
C SER A 489 29.13 -43.25 30.58
N CYS A 490 29.08 -43.77 29.36
CA CYS A 490 27.87 -44.05 28.57
C CYS A 490 27.33 -45.46 28.96
N PRO A 491 26.13 -45.93 28.51
CA PRO A 491 25.35 -45.44 27.37
C PRO A 491 23.83 -45.25 27.57
N GLY A 492 23.21 -44.53 26.64
CA GLY A 492 21.76 -44.42 26.45
C GLY A 492 21.48 -43.82 25.06
N SER A 493 20.57 -44.42 24.28
CA SER A 493 20.47 -44.22 22.84
C SER A 493 19.36 -43.24 22.39
N CYS A 494 19.40 -42.91 21.09
CA CYS A 494 18.36 -42.26 20.27
C CYS A 494 18.17 -40.74 20.40
N TRP A 495 18.62 -40.04 19.36
CA TRP A 495 18.08 -38.74 18.90
C TRP A 495 17.35 -38.94 17.55
N PRO A 496 16.59 -37.95 17.04
CA PRO A 496 15.34 -38.19 16.33
C PRO A 496 15.48 -38.47 14.83
N TRP A 497 14.40 -39.00 14.25
CA TRP A 497 14.18 -39.08 12.81
C TRP A 497 12.97 -38.25 12.40
N SER A 498 13.16 -37.40 11.39
CA SER A 498 12.08 -36.84 10.58
C SER A 498 11.55 -37.92 9.61
N TRP A 499 10.26 -37.89 9.29
CA TRP A 499 9.71 -38.65 8.16
C TRP A 499 8.73 -37.83 7.33
N SER A 500 8.87 -37.97 6.02
CA SER A 500 8.04 -37.36 4.99
C SER A 500 7.28 -38.46 4.23
N ALA A 501 6.17 -38.10 3.58
CA ALA A 501 5.54 -38.88 2.52
C ALA A 501 4.96 -37.88 1.50
N ALA A 502 5.39 -37.77 0.24
CA ALA A 502 6.30 -38.56 -0.60
C ALA A 502 5.75 -39.89 -1.18
N TRP A 503 4.83 -39.75 -2.15
CA TRP A 503 4.61 -40.61 -3.33
C TRP A 503 4.16 -39.68 -4.47
N GLY A 504 4.52 -39.84 -5.75
CA GLY A 504 5.49 -40.75 -6.37
C GLY A 504 5.34 -40.74 -7.91
N LEU A 505 6.48 -40.72 -8.61
CA LEU A 505 6.80 -41.13 -10.01
C LEU A 505 5.69 -41.77 -10.89
N ALA A 506 5.70 -41.76 -12.23
CA ALA A 506 6.41 -41.03 -13.31
C ALA A 506 5.95 -41.66 -14.66
N ALA A 507 6.15 -40.99 -15.81
CA ALA A 507 6.40 -41.58 -17.16
C ALA A 507 6.21 -40.54 -18.27
N ALA A 508 6.79 -40.78 -19.44
CA ALA A 508 6.63 -39.96 -20.65
C ALA A 508 6.02 -40.76 -21.81
N ALA A 509 5.25 -40.09 -22.66
CA ALA A 509 4.87 -40.56 -23.99
C ALA A 509 4.62 -39.35 -24.92
N CYS A 510 4.86 -39.51 -26.22
CA CYS A 510 4.57 -38.52 -27.26
C CYS A 510 3.85 -39.21 -28.44
N PRO A 511 3.50 -38.50 -29.53
CA PRO A 511 2.13 -38.26 -29.95
C PRO A 511 1.61 -39.28 -31.00
N PRO A 512 0.40 -39.06 -31.54
CA PRO A 512 0.16 -39.30 -32.97
C PRO A 512 -0.29 -38.02 -33.71
N THR A 513 -0.38 -38.10 -35.04
CA THR A 513 -0.38 -36.94 -35.95
C THR A 513 -1.60 -36.84 -36.89
N SER A 514 -1.76 -35.64 -37.46
CA SER A 514 -2.15 -35.38 -38.87
C SER A 514 -3.51 -35.81 -39.44
N SER A 515 -4.37 -34.82 -39.71
CA SER A 515 -4.73 -34.43 -41.09
C SER A 515 -5.12 -32.94 -41.08
N MET A 516 -4.76 -32.01 -41.98
CA MET A 516 -4.15 -31.98 -43.33
C MET A 516 -5.09 -31.93 -44.54
N ARG A 517 -5.40 -30.69 -44.97
CA ARG A 517 -5.62 -30.18 -46.35
C ARG A 517 -5.31 -28.67 -46.29
N SER A 518 -4.25 -28.16 -46.93
CA SER A 518 -4.18 -27.66 -48.33
C SER A 518 -5.22 -26.56 -48.61
N THR A 519 -4.86 -25.36 -49.08
CA THR A 519 -3.91 -25.02 -50.19
C THR A 519 -3.13 -23.74 -49.81
N GLN A 520 -1.80 -23.58 -50.02
CA GLN A 520 -1.07 -23.24 -51.27
C GLN A 520 -1.66 -21.98 -51.99
N VAL A 521 -0.91 -21.02 -52.54
CA VAL A 521 0.46 -20.95 -53.12
C VAL A 521 1.12 -19.62 -52.66
N SER A 522 2.35 -19.57 -52.12
CA SER A 522 3.68 -19.31 -52.77
C SER A 522 3.79 -17.98 -53.57
N ALA A 523 4.96 -17.31 -53.71
CA ALA A 523 6.35 -17.65 -53.37
C ALA A 523 7.26 -16.38 -53.25
N ALA A 524 8.49 -16.56 -52.76
CA ALA A 524 9.76 -15.94 -53.23
C ALA A 524 9.97 -14.39 -53.16
N LEU A 525 11.17 -13.81 -52.95
CA LEU A 525 12.52 -14.33 -52.64
C LEU A 525 13.37 -13.21 -51.95
N ARG A 526 14.47 -13.59 -51.26
CA ARG A 526 15.62 -12.74 -50.83
C ARG A 526 16.86 -13.08 -51.72
N PRO A 527 18.12 -12.60 -51.55
CA PRO A 527 18.75 -11.67 -50.57
C PRO A 527 19.73 -10.64 -51.21
N SER A 528 20.82 -10.27 -50.49
CA SER A 528 22.01 -9.41 -50.81
C SER A 528 21.82 -7.89 -50.61
N THR A 529 22.65 -7.06 -49.94
CA THR A 529 24.00 -7.00 -49.28
C THR A 529 24.93 -5.95 -49.93
N TRP A 530 25.89 -5.41 -49.14
CA TRP A 530 26.92 -4.38 -49.49
C TRP A 530 26.44 -2.91 -49.65
N VAL A 531 27.22 -1.84 -49.38
CA VAL A 531 28.27 -1.59 -48.34
C VAL A 531 28.55 -0.06 -48.20
N ARG A 532 29.34 0.34 -47.17
CA ARG A 532 29.97 1.66 -46.85
C ARG A 532 29.93 2.83 -47.89
N GLY A 533 29.80 4.07 -47.38
CA GLY A 533 30.30 5.26 -48.09
C GLY A 533 30.04 6.63 -47.41
N SER A 534 31.00 7.16 -46.64
CA SER A 534 31.14 8.60 -46.32
C SER A 534 32.06 9.25 -47.37
N PRO A 535 31.94 10.54 -47.75
CA PRO A 535 32.11 11.74 -46.90
C PRO A 535 31.02 12.82 -47.15
N GLY A 536 31.02 14.04 -46.60
CA GLY A 536 31.81 14.66 -45.53
C GLY A 536 31.97 16.20 -45.69
N TRP A 537 32.13 16.91 -44.56
CA TRP A 537 32.58 18.32 -44.39
C TRP A 537 31.67 19.51 -44.83
N LEU A 538 31.60 20.49 -43.90
CA LEU A 538 31.33 21.93 -44.06
C LEU A 538 30.16 22.43 -44.95
N SER A 539 29.13 22.99 -44.32
CA SER A 539 29.06 24.46 -44.11
C SER A 539 27.80 24.89 -43.32
N THR A 540 27.92 25.96 -42.53
CA THR A 540 26.78 26.70 -41.97
C THR A 540 26.37 27.83 -42.93
N PRO A 541 25.11 28.29 -42.84
CA PRO A 541 24.96 29.63 -42.26
C PRO A 541 23.88 29.73 -41.18
N ARG A 542 23.94 30.83 -40.42
CA ARG A 542 22.86 31.34 -39.54
C ARG A 542 21.81 32.12 -40.36
N TRP A 543 20.98 32.91 -39.66
CA TRP A 543 19.87 33.77 -40.13
C TRP A 543 18.57 32.98 -40.29
N SER A 544 17.66 32.89 -39.30
CA SER A 544 16.99 33.90 -38.46
C SER A 544 15.81 34.62 -39.16
N TRP A 545 14.61 34.12 -38.88
CA TRP A 545 13.41 34.89 -38.53
C TRP A 545 12.59 34.06 -37.53
#